data_AF-A0A3G1A9H3-F1
#
_entry.id   AF-A0A3G1A9H3-F1
#
_cell.length_a   1.000
_cell.length_b   1.000
_cell.length_c   1.000
_cell.angle_alpha   90.00
_cell.angle_beta   90.00
_cell.angle_gamma   90.00
#
_symmetry.space_group_name_H-M   'P 1'
#
loop_
_entity.id
_entity.type
_entity.pdbx_description
1 polymer ?
#
loop_
_entity_poly.entity_id
_entity_poly.type
_entity_poly.pdbx_seq_one_letter_code
_entity_poly.pdbx_strand_id
1 'polypeptide(L)' 'MSILGIIGMVLIVSAWIVSIDSVPSLRLSILYGLGSLFLAIHSYIIGDAVFLILNVLSFAISVFNIYRGLRKKQISR' A
#
# COMPACT_ATOMS: atom_id res chain seq x y z
N MET A 1 9.05 3.65 19.09
CA MET A 1 8.86 2.50 18.17
C MET A 1 9.29 1.23 18.87
N SER A 2 8.51 0.14 18.78
CA SER A 2 8.86 -1.16 19.37
C SER A 2 9.62 -2.04 18.36
N ILE A 3 10.48 -2.95 18.85
CA ILE A 3 11.22 -3.89 18.00
C ILE A 3 10.28 -4.78 17.17
N LEU A 4 9.15 -5.17 17.75
CA LEU A 4 8.12 -5.97 17.09
C LEU A 4 7.48 -5.21 15.92
N GLY A 5 7.25 -3.90 16.06
CA GLY A 5 6.73 -3.08 14.98
C GLY A 5 7.69 -2.99 13.80
N ILE A 6 8.99 -2.87 14.07
CA ILE A 6 10.03 -2.82 13.03
C ILE A 6 10.11 -4.16 12.30
N ILE A 7 10.14 -5.28 13.03
CA ILE A 7 10.16 -6.63 12.43
C ILE A 7 8.91 -6.85 11.57
N GLY A 8 7.73 -6.51 12.09
CA GLY A 8 6.47 -6.61 11.34
C GLY A 8 6.48 -5.75 10.07
N MET A 9 7.02 -4.53 10.15
CA MET A 9 7.15 -3.66 8.98
C MET A 9 8.05 -4.27 7.91
N VAL A 10 9.22 -4.79 8.28
CA VAL A 10 10.15 -5.44 7.35
C VAL A 10 9.50 -6.65 6.68
N LEU A 11 8.77 -7.47 7.42
CA LEU A 11 8.05 -8.62 6.87
C LEU A 11 6.96 -8.21 5.87
N ILE A 12 6.16 -7.18 6.18
CA ILE A 12 5.11 -6.68 5.28
C ILE A 12 5.72 -6.11 3.99
N VAL A 13 6.76 -5.27 4.10
CA VAL A 13 7.45 -4.71 2.94
C VAL A 13 8.04 -5.81 2.07
N SER A 14 8.63 -6.84 2.69
CA SER A 14 9.16 -8.00 1.98
C SER A 14 8.06 -8.78 1.25
N ALA A 15 6.89 -8.97 1.88
CA ALA A 15 5.74 -9.61 1.25
C ALA A 15 5.26 -8.83 0.02
N TRP A 16 5.26 -7.49 0.07
CA TRP A 16 4.93 -6.68 -1.11
C TRP A 16 5.91 -6.89 -2.26
N ILE A 17 7.22 -6.91 -1.98
CA ILE A 17 8.25 -7.16 -2.99
C ILE A 17 8.03 -8.50 -3.69
N VAL A 18 7.75 -9.56 -2.92
CA VAL A 18 7.47 -10.89 -3.47
C VAL A 18 6.17 -10.93 -4.30
N SER A 19 5.20 -10.08 -3.97
CA SER A 19 3.89 -10.03 -4.65
C SER A 19 3.79 -9.06 -5.83
N ILE A 20 4.87 -8.34 -6.18
CA ILE A 20 4.84 -7.18 -7.09
C ILE A 20 4.39 -7.50 -8.53
N ASP A 21 4.59 -8.74 -8.96
CA ASP A 21 4.21 -9.22 -10.29
C ASP A 21 2.69 -9.44 -10.42
N SER A 22 2.01 -9.67 -9.30
CA SER A 22 0.56 -9.87 -9.26
C SER A 22 -0.16 -8.53 -9.22
N VAL A 23 -0.55 -8.00 -10.40
CA VAL A 23 -1.32 -6.75 -10.45
C VAL A 23 -2.75 -7.01 -9.92
N PRO A 24 -3.16 -6.40 -8.80
CA PRO A 24 -4.52 -6.56 -8.28
C PRO A 24 -5.53 -5.85 -9.18
N SER A 25 -6.82 -6.19 -9.02
CA SER A 25 -7.88 -5.52 -9.79
C SER A 25 -7.90 -4.01 -9.51
N LEU A 26 -8.28 -3.21 -10.52
CA LEU A 26 -8.32 -1.75 -10.41
C LEU A 26 -9.21 -1.29 -9.24
N ARG A 27 -10.39 -1.91 -9.08
CA ARG A 27 -11.33 -1.59 -8.00
C ARG A 27 -10.73 -1.86 -6.62
N LEU A 28 -10.06 -3.01 -6.47
CA LEU A 28 -9.38 -3.37 -5.22
C LEU A 28 -8.24 -2.40 -4.92
N SER A 29 -7.46 -2.02 -5.94
CA SER A 29 -6.37 -1.06 -5.79
C SER A 29 -6.90 0.29 -5.30
N ILE A 30 -7.99 0.81 -5.87
CA ILE A 30 -8.62 2.07 -5.44
C ILE A 30 -9.08 2.01 -3.99
N LEU A 31 -9.84 0.96 -3.60
CA LEU A 31 -10.31 0.80 -2.23
C LEU A 31 -9.15 0.69 -1.24
N TYR A 32 -8.13 -0.09 -1.59
CA TYR A 32 -6.93 -0.26 -0.78
C TYR A 32 -6.15 1.05 -0.62
N GLY A 33 -6.05 1.85 -1.68
CA GLY A 33 -5.43 3.17 -1.65
C GLY A 33 -6.16 4.13 -0.72
N LEU A 34 -7.47 4.28 -0.88
CA LEU A 34 -8.26 5.16 -0.01
C LEU A 34 -8.20 4.73 1.46
N GLY A 35 -8.30 3.43 1.73
CA GLY A 35 -8.16 2.90 3.09
C GLY A 35 -6.78 3.20 3.69
N SER A 36 -5.72 2.97 2.93
CA SER A 36 -4.34 3.26 3.36
C SER A 36 -4.13 4.76 3.61
N LEU A 37 -4.71 5.65 2.78
CA LEU A 37 -4.63 7.09 3.00
C LEU A 37 -5.29 7.51 4.32
N PHE A 38 -6.50 7.04 4.59
CA PHE A 38 -7.18 7.35 5.86
C PHE A 38 -6.44 6.79 7.07
N LEU A 39 -5.91 5.57 6.97
CA LEU A 39 -5.11 4.97 8.03
C LEU A 39 -3.78 5.70 8.24
N ALA A 40 -3.14 6.22 7.18
CA ALA A 40 -1.96 7.07 7.32
C ALA A 40 -2.28 8.36 8.08
N ILE A 41 -3.38 9.05 7.73
CA ILE A 41 -3.85 10.25 8.45
C ILE A 41 -4.12 9.91 9.92
N HIS A 42 -4.82 8.80 10.18
CA HIS A 42 -5.09 8.36 11.54
C HIS A 42 -3.81 8.06 12.34
N SER A 43 -2.86 7.35 11.72
CA SER A 43 -1.56 7.01 12.32
C SER A 43 -0.75 8.24 12.68
N TYR A 44 -0.78 9.26 11.82
CA TYR A 44 -0.15 10.55 12.07
C TYR A 44 -0.76 11.24 13.31
N ILE A 45 -2.10 11.23 13.42
CA ILE A 45 -2.82 11.81 14.57
C ILE A 45 -2.44 11.14 15.89
N ILE A 46 -2.32 9.80 15.92
CA ILE A 46 -1.99 9.04 17.13
C ILE A 46 -0.48 8.90 17.39
N GLY A 47 0.36 9.41 16.50
CA GLY A 47 1.83 9.32 16.61
C GLY A 47 2.41 7.93 16.36
N ASP A 48 1.68 7.02 15.70
CA ASP A 48 2.19 5.68 15.37
C ASP A 48 3.01 5.73 14.07
N ALA A 49 4.32 5.88 14.24
CA ALA A 49 5.23 5.99 13.11
C ALA A 49 5.36 4.69 12.29
N VAL A 50 5.21 3.50 12.89
CA VAL A 50 5.31 2.23 12.14
C VAL A 50 4.09 2.07 11.24
N PHE A 51 2.91 2.27 11.81
CA PHE A 51 1.66 2.15 11.07
C PHE A 51 1.53 3.26 10.02
N LEU A 52 2.03 4.47 10.31
CA LEU A 52 2.11 5.57 9.35
C LEU A 52 2.97 5.19 8.14
N ILE A 53 4.21 4.73 8.35
CA ILE A 53 5.13 4.38 7.26
C ILE A 53 4.53 3.27 6.39
N LEU A 54 3.98 2.22 7.01
CA LEU A 54 3.34 1.14 6.29
C LEU A 54 2.17 1.64 5.43
N ASN A 55 1.28 2.46 5.98
CA ASN A 55 0.12 2.93 5.22
C ASN A 55 0.50 3.94 4.11
N VAL A 56 1.53 4.76 4.31
CA VAL A 56 2.06 5.63 3.25
C VAL A 56 2.63 4.80 2.08
N LEU A 57 3.41 3.76 2.38
CA LEU A 57 3.94 2.85 1.37
C LEU A 57 2.81 2.07 0.66
N SER A 58 1.84 1.54 1.40
CA SER A 58 0.65 0.88 0.83
C SER A 58 -0.11 1.79 -0.14
N PHE A 59 -0.27 3.07 0.21
CA PHE A 59 -0.92 4.05 -0.64
C PHE A 59 -0.13 4.27 -1.93
N ALA A 60 1.20 4.46 -1.83
CA ALA A 60 2.05 4.64 -3.01
C ALA A 60 2.01 3.41 -3.95
N ILE A 61 2.08 2.20 -3.39
CA ILE A 61 1.98 0.94 -4.15
C ILE A 61 0.60 0.82 -4.82
N SER A 62 -0.48 1.18 -4.11
CA SER A 62 -1.82 1.21 -4.68
C SER A 62 -1.92 2.16 -5.87
N VAL A 63 -1.41 3.40 -5.75
CA VAL A 63 -1.40 4.37 -6.85
C VAL A 63 -0.62 3.82 -8.06
N PHE A 64 0.52 3.18 -7.83
CA PHE A 64 1.28 2.52 -8.88
C PHE A 64 0.51 1.36 -9.55
N ASN A 65 -0.21 0.56 -8.76
CA ASN A 65 -1.05 -0.54 -9.28
C ASN A 65 -2.26 -0.02 -10.06
N ILE A 66 -2.89 1.07 -9.62
CA ILE A 66 -3.95 1.77 -10.37
C ILE A 66 -3.41 2.23 -11.72
N TYR A 67 -2.25 2.87 -11.74
CA TYR A 67 -1.60 3.32 -12.96
C TYR A 67 -1.30 2.17 -13.94
N ARG A 68 -0.73 1.06 -13.44
CA ARG A 68 -0.50 -0.15 -14.24
C ARG A 68 -1.81 -0.73 -14.78
N GLY A 69 -2.85 -0.80 -13.93
CA GLY A 69 -4.17 -1.32 -14.30
C GLY A 69 -4.87 -0.48 -15.37
N LEU A 70 -4.77 0.85 -15.30
CA LEU A 70 -5.32 1.76 -16.31
C LEU A 70 -4.61 1.58 -17.66
N ARG A 71 -3.26 1.51 -17.68
CA ARG A 71 -2.50 1.25 -18.91
C ARG A 71 -2.87 -0.09 -19.56
N LYS A 72 -2.99 -1.16 -18.77
CA LYS A 72 -3.38 -2.49 -19.28
C LYS A 72 -4.79 -2.49 -19.89
N LYS A 73 -5.74 -1.80 -19.24
CA LYS A 73 -7.12 -1.69 -19.72
C LYS A 73 -7.24 -0.89 -21.01
N GLN A 74 -6.35 0.09 -21.22
CA GLN A 74 -6.29 0.89 -22.45
C GLN A 74 -5.74 0.10 -23.64
N ILE A 75 -4.77 -0.80 -23.43
CA ILE A 75 -4.18 -1.63 -24.50
C ILE A 75 -5.13 -2.76 -24.94
N SER A 76 -6.01 -3.22 -24.06
CA SER A 76 -6.96 -4.31 -24.32
C SER A 76 -8.30 -3.83 -24.93
N ARG A 77 -8.45 -2.54 -25.21
CA ARG A 77 -9.63 -1.93 -25.88
C ARG A 77 -9.25 -1.50 -27.28
#